data_AF-K1Q8N9-F1
#
_entry.id   AF-K1Q8N9-F1
#
_cell.length_a   1.000
_cell.length_b   1.000
_cell.length_c   1.000
_cell.angle_alpha   90.00
_cell.angle_beta   90.00
_cell.angle_gamma   90.00
#
_symmetry.space_group_name_H-M   'P 1'
#
loop_
_entity.id
_entity.type
_entity.pdbx_description
1 polymer ?
#
loop_
_entity_poly.entity_id
_entity_poly.type
_entity_poly.pdbx_seq_one_letter_code
_entity_poly.pdbx_strand_id
1 'polypeptide(L)'
;MPVAITDTLTGGGGIHRPIVKAKRSAPHDPASEYRAKKAGGDIKKTGKPDPYDYLPLNFQALNKRKKAKMTGRFTNLVKGAKKGAKKGAKKKKM
;
A
#
# COMPACT_ATOMS: atom_id res chain seq x y z
N MET A 1 -34.63 -36.11 23.47
CA MET A 1 -34.53 -36.52 22.06
C MET A 1 -34.23 -35.28 21.22
N PRO A 2 -32.97 -34.99 20.85
CA PRO A 2 -32.68 -33.89 19.94
C PRO A 2 -32.76 -34.38 18.49
N VAL A 3 -33.73 -33.87 17.73
CA VAL A 3 -33.86 -34.14 16.30
C VAL A 3 -32.83 -33.28 15.57
N ALA A 4 -31.88 -33.93 14.90
CA ALA A 4 -30.85 -33.27 14.10
C ALA A 4 -31.48 -32.51 12.94
N ILE A 5 -31.26 -31.19 12.88
CA ILE A 5 -31.56 -30.38 11.69
C ILE A 5 -30.40 -30.63 10.72
N THR A 6 -30.62 -31.51 9.74
CA THR A 6 -29.68 -31.75 8.65
C THR A 6 -29.67 -30.54 7.73
N ASP A 7 -28.51 -29.89 7.61
CA ASP A 7 -28.25 -28.83 6.64
C ASP A 7 -28.61 -29.31 5.22
N THR A 8 -29.55 -28.61 4.58
CA THR A 8 -29.90 -28.82 3.18
C THR A 8 -28.75 -28.35 2.30
N LEU A 9 -27.85 -29.29 1.97
CA LEU A 9 -26.80 -29.12 0.98
C LEU A 9 -27.46 -28.82 -0.38
N THR A 10 -27.45 -27.54 -0.77
CA THR A 10 -27.95 -27.07 -2.06
C THR A 10 -26.99 -27.56 -3.14
N GLY A 11 -27.32 -28.71 -3.72
CA GLY A 11 -26.67 -29.28 -4.90
C GLY A 11 -26.91 -28.40 -6.11
N GLY A 12 -25.88 -27.67 -6.51
CA GLY A 12 -25.85 -26.94 -7.77
C GLY A 12 -24.61 -26.05 -7.83
N GLY A 13 -23.78 -26.22 -8.86
CA GLY A 13 -22.62 -25.37 -9.16
C GLY A 13 -23.02 -23.95 -9.60
N GLY A 14 -23.89 -23.30 -8.82
CA GLY A 14 -24.28 -21.92 -9.00
C GLY A 14 -23.35 -21.00 -8.21
N ILE A 15 -23.20 -19.78 -8.71
CA ILE A 15 -22.48 -18.63 -8.12
C ILE A 15 -22.86 -18.26 -6.67
N HIS A 16 -23.80 -18.99 -6.06
CA HIS A 16 -24.18 -18.91 -4.66
C HIS A 16 -23.27 -19.77 -3.78
N ARG A 17 -21.95 -19.57 -3.85
CA ARG A 17 -21.10 -20.04 -2.75
C ARG A 17 -21.39 -19.15 -1.53
N PRO A 18 -21.55 -19.69 -0.31
CA PRO A 18 -21.41 -18.87 0.88
C PRO A 18 -19.98 -18.36 0.89
N ILE A 19 -19.79 -17.12 0.45
CA ILE A 19 -18.55 -16.39 0.62
C ILE A 19 -18.50 -16.11 2.12
N VAL A 20 -18.01 -17.07 2.90
CA VAL A 20 -17.47 -16.76 4.22
C VAL A 20 -16.45 -15.69 3.91
N LYS A 21 -16.78 -14.43 4.21
CA LYS A 21 -15.85 -13.32 4.11
C LYS A 21 -14.71 -13.78 4.99
N ALA A 22 -13.66 -14.32 4.38
CA ALA A 22 -12.43 -14.59 5.08
C ALA A 22 -12.15 -13.28 5.79
N LYS A 23 -12.16 -13.31 7.12
CA LYS A 23 -11.58 -12.23 7.90
C LYS A 23 -10.12 -12.27 7.46
N ARG A 24 -9.81 -11.59 6.35
CA ARG A 24 -8.45 -11.18 6.04
C ARG A 24 -8.12 -10.42 7.30
N SER A 25 -7.35 -11.04 8.19
CA SER A 25 -6.75 -10.36 9.32
C SER A 25 -6.19 -9.09 8.69
N ALA A 26 -6.83 -7.95 8.98
CA ALA A 26 -6.45 -6.70 8.36
C ALA A 26 -4.93 -6.63 8.48
N PRO A 27 -4.17 -6.43 7.39
CA PRO A 27 -2.73 -6.34 7.48
C PRO A 27 -2.43 -5.42 8.66
N HIS A 28 -1.68 -5.91 9.65
CA HIS A 28 -1.30 -5.11 10.80
C HIS A 28 -0.42 -4.00 10.26
N ASP A 29 -1.04 -2.87 9.92
CA ASP A 29 -0.37 -1.69 9.44
C ASP A 29 0.04 -0.90 10.69
N PRO A 30 1.32 -0.93 11.09
CA PRO A 30 1.79 -0.18 12.25
C PRO A 30 1.58 1.33 12.07
N ALA A 31 1.41 1.82 10.83
CA ALA A 31 1.12 3.22 10.55
C ALA A 31 -0.38 3.57 10.72
N SER A 32 -1.26 2.57 10.84
CA SER A 32 -2.71 2.79 11.04
C SER A 32 -3.03 3.64 12.26
N GLU A 33 -2.15 3.62 13.26
CA GLU A 33 -2.26 4.43 14.45
C GLU A 33 -2.33 5.92 14.10
N TYR A 34 -1.51 6.40 13.17
CA TYR A 34 -1.39 7.81 12.87
C TYR A 34 -2.46 8.32 11.92
N ARG A 35 -3.27 7.44 11.32
CA ARG A 35 -4.27 7.85 10.33
C ARG A 35 -5.40 8.68 10.94
N ALA A 36 -5.75 9.78 10.29
CA ALA A 36 -6.82 10.65 10.74
C ALA A 36 -8.20 9.96 10.66
N LYS A 37 -9.01 10.12 11.73
CA LYS A 37 -10.37 9.53 11.80
C LYS A 37 -11.38 10.22 10.89
N LYS A 38 -11.25 11.54 10.72
CA LYS A 38 -12.22 12.40 9.99
C LYS A 38 -11.59 13.21 8.86
N ALA A 39 -10.27 13.35 8.84
CA ALA A 39 -9.53 14.08 7.81
C ALA A 39 -8.75 13.12 6.91
N GLY A 40 -8.28 13.61 5.77
CA GLY A 40 -7.30 12.87 4.96
C GLY A 40 -5.88 13.02 5.53
N GLY A 41 -5.08 11.96 5.44
CA GLY A 41 -3.67 11.96 5.87
C GLY A 41 -3.45 11.44 7.29
N ASP A 42 -2.20 11.52 7.75
CA ASP A 42 -1.79 11.11 9.09
C ASP A 42 -1.61 12.30 10.05
N ILE A 43 -1.78 12.06 11.35
CA ILE A 43 -1.79 13.04 12.44
C ILE A 43 -0.61 12.75 13.37
N LYS A 44 0.07 13.80 13.83
CA LYS A 44 1.06 13.72 14.91
C LYS A 44 0.43 13.22 16.20
N LYS A 45 1.12 12.35 16.91
CA LYS A 45 0.68 11.84 18.22
C LYS A 45 1.69 12.23 19.30
N THR A 46 1.20 12.82 20.38
CA THR A 46 2.02 13.17 21.54
C THR A 46 2.75 11.95 22.08
N GLY A 47 4.07 12.06 22.30
CA GLY A 47 4.89 10.99 22.85
C GLY A 47 5.18 9.83 21.88
N LYS A 48 4.80 9.95 20.61
CA LYS A 48 5.16 8.99 19.56
C LYS A 48 5.99 9.69 18.47
N PRO A 49 6.87 8.95 17.76
CA PRO A 49 7.59 9.49 16.61
C PRO A 49 6.62 10.09 15.59
N ASP A 50 7.03 11.17 14.93
CA ASP A 50 6.20 11.75 13.88
C ASP A 50 6.02 10.73 12.74
N PRO A 51 4.79 10.49 12.25
CA PRO A 51 4.51 9.47 11.23
C PRO A 51 5.15 9.76 9.88
N TYR A 52 5.49 11.04 9.64
CA TYR A 52 6.25 11.48 8.49
C TYR A 52 7.51 12.16 8.97
N ASP A 53 8.64 11.88 8.33
CA ASP A 53 9.71 12.87 8.26
C ASP A 53 9.16 14.08 7.50
N TYR A 54 9.09 15.22 8.17
CA TYR A 54 8.88 16.50 7.49
C TYR A 54 10.12 16.81 6.66
N LEU A 55 10.26 16.17 5.49
CA LEU A 55 11.11 16.72 4.45
C LEU A 55 10.47 18.05 4.05
N PRO A 56 11.15 19.19 4.22
CA PRO A 56 10.61 20.47 3.82
C PRO A 56 10.22 20.37 2.34
N LEU A 57 8.92 20.47 2.08
CA LEU A 57 8.40 20.51 0.73
C LEU A 57 8.91 21.81 0.13
N ASN A 58 9.97 21.72 -0.68
CA ASN A 58 10.43 22.88 -1.42
C ASN A 58 9.27 23.34 -2.30
N PHE A 59 8.63 24.47 -1.96
CA PHE A 59 7.46 25.01 -2.68
C PHE A 59 7.77 25.21 -4.16
N GLN A 60 9.05 25.45 -4.50
CA GLN A 60 9.47 25.51 -5.88
C GLN A 60 9.32 24.16 -6.59
N ALA A 61 9.54 23.03 -5.92
CA ALA A 61 9.31 21.70 -6.48
C ALA A 61 7.81 21.32 -6.52
N LEU A 62 6.98 21.92 -5.67
CA LEU A 62 5.53 21.65 -5.59
C LEU A 62 4.69 22.40 -6.64
N ASN A 63 5.25 23.43 -7.27
CA ASN A 63 4.58 24.18 -8.33
C ASN A 63 4.17 23.28 -9.50
N LYS A 64 2.89 23.34 -9.92
CA LYS A 64 2.34 22.52 -11.03
C LYS A 64 3.19 22.58 -12.29
N ARG A 65 3.75 23.76 -12.62
CA ARG A 65 4.67 23.98 -13.76
C ARG A 65 6.03 23.27 -13.60
N LYS A 66 6.56 23.18 -12.39
CA LYS A 66 7.87 22.56 -12.10
C LYS A 66 7.74 21.04 -11.85
N LYS A 67 6.54 20.55 -11.53
CA LYS A 67 6.22 19.11 -11.37
C LYS A 67 6.65 18.29 -12.58
N ALA A 68 6.30 18.71 -13.80
CA ALA A 68 6.67 18.00 -15.03
C ALA A 68 8.19 17.89 -15.25
N LYS A 69 8.95 18.92 -14.88
CA LYS A 69 10.42 18.89 -14.98
C LYS A 69 11.02 17.94 -13.94
N MET A 70 10.49 17.94 -12.72
CA MET A 70 10.93 17.04 -11.65
C MET A 70 10.59 15.58 -11.94
N THR A 71 9.39 15.29 -12.44
CA THR A 71 9.00 13.94 -12.84
C THR A 71 9.85 13.42 -14.00
N GLY A 72 10.15 14.26 -15.01
CA GLY A 72 11.06 13.91 -16.10
C GLY A 72 12.47 13.56 -15.60
N ARG A 73 13.06 14.40 -14.73
CA ARG A 73 14.38 14.15 -14.14
C ARG A 73 14.39 12.87 -13.30
N PHE A 74 13.39 12.70 -12.43
CA PHE A 74 13.28 11.54 -11.56
C PHE A 74 13.11 10.23 -12.35
N THR A 75 12.23 10.22 -13.36
CA THR A 75 12.03 9.02 -14.19
C THR A 75 13.30 8.63 -14.95
N ASN A 76 14.07 9.59 -15.46
CA ASN A 76 15.35 9.33 -16.11
C ASN A 76 16.40 8.79 -15.13
N LEU A 77 16.49 9.36 -13.92
CA LEU A 77 17.37 8.88 -12.86
C LEU A 77 17.06 7.42 -12.48
N VAL A 78 15.79 7.11 -12.21
CA VAL A 78 15.35 5.76 -11.84
C VAL A 78 15.62 4.77 -12.96
N LYS A 79 15.35 5.14 -14.23
CA LYS A 79 15.65 4.30 -15.40
C LYS A 79 17.15 4.00 -15.51
N GLY A 80 17.99 5.03 -15.35
CA GLY A 80 19.45 4.90 -15.36
C GLY A 80 19.96 3.98 -14.26
N ALA A 81 19.56 4.22 -13.01
CA ALA A 81 19.91 3.41 -11.86
C ALA A 81 19.47 1.95 -12.02
N LYS A 82 18.22 1.70 -12.46
CA LYS A 82 17.70 0.35 -12.71
C LYS A 82 18.47 -0.37 -13.81
N LYS A 83 18.85 0.32 -14.89
CA LYS A 83 19.67 -0.24 -15.97
C LYS A 83 21.08 -0.61 -15.47
N GLY A 84 21.69 0.27 -14.68
CA GLY A 84 22.99 0.04 -14.03
C GLY A 84 22.96 -1.17 -13.10
N ALA A 85 21.99 -1.21 -12.17
CA ALA A 85 21.81 -2.31 -11.24
C ALA A 85 21.61 -3.67 -11.95
N LYS A 86 20.78 -3.71 -13.00
CA LYS A 86 20.59 -4.94 -13.81
C LYS A 86 21.88 -5.39 -14.48
N LYS A 87 22.67 -4.47 -15.04
CA LYS A 87 23.97 -4.79 -15.65
C LYS A 87 24.95 -5.32 -14.60
N GLY A 88 25.04 -4.67 -13.43
CA GLY A 88 25.87 -5.12 -12.32
C GLY A 88 25.47 -6.51 -11.81
N ALA A 89 24.17 -6.75 -11.65
CA ALA A 89 23.66 -8.06 -11.22
C ALA A 89 23.95 -9.18 -12.22
N LYS A 90 23.88 -8.91 -13.53
CA LYS A 90 24.30 -9.86 -14.58
C LYS A 90 25.81 -10.14 -14.50
N LYS A 91 26.62 -9.09 -14.36
CA LYS A 91 28.09 -9.22 -14.25
C LYS A 91 28.53 -10.00 -13.01
N LYS A 92 27.78 -9.92 -11.90
CA LYS A 92 28.01 -10.70 -10.67
C LYS A 92 27.63 -12.18 -10.79
N LYS A 93 26.73 -12.52 -11.72
CA LYS A 93 26.29 -13.91 -11.97
C LYS A 93 27.17 -14.66 -12.97
N MET A 94 28.01 -13.94 -13.72
CA MET A 94 29.02 -14.51 -14.61
C MET A 94 30.32 -14.75 -13.86
#